data_AF-A0A8H3VAZ1-F1
#
_entry.id   AF-A0A8H3VAZ1-F1
#
_cell.length_a   1.000
_cell.length_b   1.000
_cell.length_c   1.000
_cell.angle_alpha   90.00
_cell.angle_beta   90.00
_cell.angle_gamma   90.00
#
_symmetry.space_group_name_H-M   'P 1'
#
loop_
_entity.id
_entity.type
_entity.pdbx_description
1 polymer ?
#
loop_
_entity_poly.entity_id
_entity_poly.type
_entity_poly.pdbx_seq_one_letter_code
_entity_poly.pdbx_strand_id
1 'polypeptide(L)'
;MPSIPIHPPSGFIMDPKASNPLPNLLQTPSGLALIELQGTIHIPKPTAEEMDVDDSKYRIDTPVGRLVFPQYQLTNPASDTAWMKRVHLYIGQNQRMTGEVKKLPKPMGVMRKKAGLESGLEELEIVDVVRHKIVFSNRPEPVNESRVLNEVAER
;
A
#
# COMPACT_ATOMS: atom_id res chain seq x y z
N MET A 1 13.33 30.77 -13.91
CA MET A 1 13.07 29.63 -12.98
C MET A 1 12.85 28.40 -13.85
N PRO A 2 13.51 27.26 -13.59
CA PRO A 2 13.25 26.04 -14.34
C PRO A 2 11.79 25.60 -14.13
N SER A 3 11.13 25.13 -15.18
CA SER A 3 9.74 24.65 -15.15
C SER A 3 9.65 23.25 -15.73
N ILE A 4 8.84 22.39 -15.11
CA ILE A 4 8.58 21.01 -15.54
C ILE A 4 7.07 20.88 -15.78
N PRO A 5 6.62 20.41 -16.95
CA PRO A 5 5.19 20.23 -17.22
C PRO A 5 4.60 19.10 -16.36
N ILE A 6 3.36 19.32 -15.92
CA ILE A 6 2.58 18.33 -15.17
C ILE A 6 1.35 17.95 -15.99
N HIS A 7 1.18 16.66 -16.22
CA HIS A 7 0.08 16.09 -16.98
C HIS A 7 -1.00 15.49 -16.07
N PRO A 8 -2.28 15.58 -16.47
CA PRO A 8 -3.35 14.84 -15.79
C PRO A 8 -3.18 13.33 -15.96
N PRO A 9 -3.90 12.51 -15.18
CA PRO A 9 -3.81 11.05 -15.28
C PRO A 9 -4.17 10.56 -16.69
N SER A 10 -3.32 9.73 -17.30
CA SER A 10 -3.56 9.12 -18.62
C SER A 10 -4.52 7.94 -18.54
N GLY A 11 -5.70 8.12 -17.94
CA GLY A 11 -6.71 7.08 -17.75
C GLY A 11 -6.28 5.95 -16.79
N PHE A 12 -7.21 5.52 -15.95
CA PHE A 12 -7.00 4.34 -15.10
C PHE A 12 -7.57 3.13 -15.80
N ILE A 13 -6.71 2.27 -16.35
CA ILE A 13 -7.16 0.93 -16.74
C ILE A 13 -7.16 0.09 -15.46
N MET A 14 -8.24 0.20 -14.68
CA MET A 14 -8.55 -0.87 -13.73
C MET A 14 -8.97 -2.06 -14.57
N ASP A 15 -8.32 -3.21 -14.41
CA ASP A 15 -8.89 -4.45 -14.90
C ASP A 15 -10.16 -4.71 -14.08
N PRO A 16 -11.37 -4.62 -14.67
CA PRO A 16 -12.62 -4.77 -13.94
C PRO A 16 -12.79 -6.17 -13.30
N LYS A 17 -11.92 -7.14 -13.67
CA LYS A 17 -11.89 -8.48 -13.07
C LYS A 17 -10.92 -8.62 -11.89
N ALA A 18 -10.07 -7.63 -11.63
CA ALA A 18 -9.14 -7.67 -10.51
C ALA A 18 -9.86 -7.33 -9.20
N SER A 19 -10.28 -8.36 -8.46
CA SER A 19 -10.84 -8.21 -7.12
C SER A 19 -9.79 -7.65 -6.15
N ASN A 20 -10.01 -6.44 -5.63
CA ASN A 20 -9.11 -5.81 -4.67
C ASN A 20 -9.61 -6.05 -3.23
N PRO A 21 -8.82 -6.72 -2.36
CA PRO A 21 -9.22 -7.03 -1.00
C PRO A 21 -9.18 -5.81 -0.04
N LEU A 22 -8.65 -4.67 -0.48
CA LEU A 22 -8.62 -3.46 0.33
C LEU A 22 -10.04 -2.89 0.51
N PRO A 23 -10.36 -2.27 1.66
CA PRO A 23 -11.57 -1.48 1.79
C PRO A 23 -11.68 -0.40 0.71
N ASN A 24 -12.84 -0.26 0.07
CA ASN A 24 -13.07 0.70 -1.03
C ASN A 24 -12.67 2.15 -0.65
N LEU A 25 -12.81 2.52 0.62
CA LEU A 25 -12.41 3.83 1.14
C LEU A 25 -10.91 4.12 1.00
N LEU A 26 -10.08 3.08 1.07
CA LEU A 26 -8.62 3.14 1.00
C LEU A 26 -8.10 2.98 -0.43
N GLN A 27 -8.89 2.35 -1.30
CA GLN A 27 -8.50 2.12 -2.69
C GLN A 27 -8.42 3.45 -3.43
N THR A 28 -7.25 3.73 -3.97
CA THR A 28 -7.09 4.76 -5.00
C THR A 28 -7.61 4.23 -6.35
N PRO A 29 -7.85 5.10 -7.35
CA PRO A 29 -8.18 4.66 -8.71
C PRO A 29 -7.23 3.64 -9.33
N SER A 30 -5.96 3.57 -8.90
CA SER A 30 -5.02 2.52 -9.33
C SER A 30 -5.12 1.21 -8.52
N GLY A 31 -6.00 1.15 -7.53
CA GLY A 31 -6.15 0.00 -6.62
C GLY A 31 -5.12 -0.04 -5.48
N LEU A 32 -4.35 1.03 -5.28
CA LEU A 32 -3.32 1.12 -4.23
C LEU A 32 -3.87 1.74 -2.95
N ALA A 33 -3.07 1.72 -1.88
CA ALA A 33 -3.32 2.44 -0.63
C ALA A 33 -2.01 2.99 -0.05
N LEU A 34 -2.12 4.04 0.76
CA LEU A 34 -0.98 4.63 1.46
C LEU A 34 -0.81 4.03 2.85
N ILE A 35 0.37 3.48 3.12
CA ILE A 35 0.78 2.98 4.43
C ILE A 35 1.88 3.90 4.97
N GLU A 36 1.73 4.32 6.22
CA GLU A 36 2.72 5.08 6.97
C GLU A 36 3.20 4.25 8.16
N LEU A 37 4.51 4.01 8.24
CA LEU A 37 5.13 3.22 9.28
C LEU A 37 6.20 4.06 9.99
N GLN A 38 6.09 4.19 11.31
CA GLN A 38 7.12 4.83 12.13
C GLN A 38 8.23 3.83 12.43
N GLY A 39 9.22 3.75 11.54
CA GLY A 39 10.34 2.82 11.63
C GLY A 39 10.89 2.47 10.26
N THR A 40 11.63 1.37 10.18
CA THR A 40 12.21 0.86 8.92
C THR A 40 11.81 -0.59 8.71
N ILE A 41 11.55 -0.96 7.45
CA ILE A 41 11.33 -2.35 7.05
C ILE A 41 12.67 -2.91 6.57
N HIS A 42 13.12 -3.99 7.21
CA HIS A 42 14.30 -4.71 6.76
C HIS A 42 13.87 -5.77 5.76
N ILE A 43 14.24 -5.57 4.50
CA ILE A 43 13.96 -6.50 3.40
C ILE A 43 15.27 -7.24 3.09
N PRO A 44 15.24 -8.57 2.84
CA PRO A 44 16.43 -9.29 2.42
C PRO A 44 17.03 -8.62 1.17
N LYS A 45 18.35 -8.49 1.14
CA LYS A 45 19.05 -8.04 -0.05
C LYS A 45 19.00 -9.18 -1.07
N PRO A 46 18.73 -8.91 -2.37
CA PRO A 46 18.81 -9.94 -3.38
C PRO A 46 20.22 -10.54 -3.37
N THR A 47 20.34 -11.86 -3.53
CA THR A 47 21.64 -12.53 -3.66
C THR A 47 22.27 -12.23 -5.02
N ALA A 48 23.59 -12.34 -5.14
CA ALA A 48 24.30 -12.13 -6.42
C ALA A 48 23.75 -13.03 -7.54
N GLU A 49 23.28 -14.23 -7.19
CA GLU A 49 22.62 -15.19 -8.08
C GLU A 49 21.27 -14.70 -8.62
N GLU A 50 20.56 -13.84 -7.87
CA GLU A 50 19.29 -13.23 -8.26
C GLU A 50 19.48 -11.92 -9.04
N MET A 51 20.66 -11.30 -8.94
CA MET A 51 21.02 -10.06 -9.64
C MET A 51 21.58 -10.30 -11.06
N ASP A 52 22.06 -11.52 -11.36
CA ASP A 52 22.61 -11.90 -12.68
C ASP A 52 21.52 -12.21 -13.73
N VAL A 53 20.24 -12.17 -13.35
CA VAL A 53 19.13 -12.25 -14.30
C VAL A 53 18.90 -10.84 -14.87
N ASP A 54 19.64 -10.49 -15.92
CA ASP A 54 19.40 -9.32 -16.78
C ASP A 54 18.08 -9.48 -17.57
N ASP A 55 16.98 -9.62 -16.83
CA ASP A 55 15.65 -9.51 -17.39
C ASP A 55 14.87 -8.56 -16.49
N SER A 56 14.98 -7.28 -16.84
CA SER A 56 14.17 -6.15 -16.33
C SER A 56 12.64 -6.39 -16.34
N LYS A 57 12.17 -7.55 -16.82
CA LYS A 57 10.79 -8.05 -16.71
C LYS A 57 10.42 -8.71 -15.37
N TYR A 58 11.36 -9.22 -14.58
CA TYR A 58 11.03 -9.85 -13.29
C TYR A 58 11.18 -8.84 -12.16
N ARG A 59 10.10 -8.11 -11.87
CA ARG A 59 9.97 -7.45 -10.56
C ARG A 59 9.91 -8.57 -9.52
N ILE A 60 10.97 -8.72 -8.72
CA ILE A 60 10.94 -9.60 -7.56
C ILE A 60 10.10 -8.89 -6.50
N ASP A 61 8.80 -9.22 -6.45
CA ASP A 61 7.90 -8.74 -5.42
C ASP A 61 8.19 -9.52 -4.13
N THR A 62 9.03 -8.98 -3.25
CA THR A 62 9.31 -9.59 -1.95
C THR A 62 8.12 -9.40 -1.00
N PRO A 63 7.40 -10.47 -0.59
CA PRO A 63 6.29 -10.33 0.33
C PRO A 63 6.79 -9.88 1.71
N VAL A 64 6.39 -8.69 2.15
CA VAL A 64 6.77 -8.16 3.47
C VAL A 64 5.89 -8.72 4.58
N GLY A 65 4.60 -8.93 4.29
CA GLY A 65 3.60 -9.23 5.31
C GLY A 65 2.17 -9.15 4.80
N ARG A 66 1.23 -9.05 5.74
CA ARG A 66 -0.22 -8.98 5.44
C ARG A 66 -0.93 -7.92 6.27
N LEU A 67 -1.88 -7.24 5.64
CA LEU A 67 -2.83 -6.35 6.30
C LEU A 67 -4.12 -7.09 6.65
N VAL A 68 -4.62 -6.88 7.86
CA VAL A 68 -5.87 -7.44 8.34
C VAL A 68 -6.72 -6.30 8.90
N PHE A 69 -7.99 -6.28 8.50
CA PHE A 69 -9.00 -5.33 8.95
C PHE A 69 -10.06 -6.11 9.76
N PRO A 70 -9.86 -6.34 11.08
CA PRO A 70 -10.65 -7.32 11.82
C PRO A 70 -12.14 -6.99 11.87
N GLN A 71 -12.47 -5.71 11.85
CA GLN A 71 -13.83 -5.18 11.97
C GLN A 71 -14.43 -4.75 10.62
N TYR A 72 -13.68 -4.85 9.52
CA TYR A 72 -14.20 -4.51 8.20
C TYR A 72 -14.90 -5.71 7.57
N GLN A 73 -16.12 -5.47 7.06
CA GLN A 73 -16.88 -6.44 6.27
C GLN A 73 -17.50 -5.70 5.07
N LEU A 74 -17.53 -6.34 3.90
CA LEU A 74 -18.12 -5.78 2.68
C LEU A 74 -19.63 -5.50 2.80
N THR A 75 -20.30 -6.18 3.73
CA THR A 75 -21.73 -6.04 4.03
C THR A 75 -22.03 -4.87 4.96
N ASN A 76 -21.03 -4.25 5.58
CA ASN A 76 -21.25 -3.12 6.47
C ASN A 76 -21.74 -1.90 5.68
N PRO A 77 -22.59 -1.05 6.29
CA PRO A 77 -23.02 0.18 5.65
C PRO A 77 -21.82 1.09 5.37
N ALA A 78 -21.89 1.87 4.28
CA ALA A 78 -20.79 2.76 3.88
C ALA A 78 -20.43 3.84 4.92
N SER A 79 -21.34 4.12 5.87
CA SER A 79 -21.12 5.03 6.99
C SER A 79 -20.37 4.39 8.16
N ASP A 80 -20.15 3.07 8.15
CA ASP A 80 -19.39 2.40 9.21
C ASP A 80 -17.90 2.75 9.09
N THR A 81 -17.45 3.56 10.04
CA THR A 81 -16.04 3.93 10.22
C THR A 81 -15.43 3.26 11.45
N ALA A 82 -16.14 2.39 12.17
CA ALA A 82 -15.63 1.76 13.39
C ALA A 82 -14.38 0.92 13.11
N TRP A 83 -14.38 0.22 11.97
CA TRP A 83 -13.26 -0.62 11.52
C TRP A 83 -11.96 0.17 11.30
N MET A 84 -12.04 1.48 11.04
CA MET A 84 -10.88 2.34 10.83
C MET A 84 -10.01 2.44 12.09
N LYS A 85 -10.57 2.20 13.27
CA LYS A 85 -9.86 2.32 14.56
C LYS A 85 -8.82 1.22 14.79
N ARG A 86 -8.87 0.11 14.04
CA ARG A 86 -7.96 -1.01 14.23
C ARG A 86 -7.65 -1.74 12.92
N VAL A 87 -6.38 -1.68 12.54
CA VAL A 87 -5.78 -2.43 11.44
C VAL A 87 -4.56 -3.16 11.99
N HIS A 88 -4.35 -4.40 11.58
CA HIS A 88 -3.14 -5.15 11.92
C HIS A 88 -2.27 -5.33 10.69
N LEU A 89 -0.98 -5.00 10.83
CA LEU A 89 0.06 -5.37 9.87
C LEU A 89 0.90 -6.48 10.52
N TYR A 90 0.84 -7.68 9.96
CA TYR A 90 1.74 -8.77 10.35
C TYR A 90 2.95 -8.73 9.43
N ILE A 91 4.15 -8.68 10.01
CA ILE A 91 5.43 -8.65 9.30
C ILE A 91 6.17 -9.95 9.58
N GLY A 92 6.48 -10.69 8.52
CA GLY A 92 7.02 -12.06 8.65
C GLY A 92 6.11 -12.96 9.51
N GLN A 93 6.72 -13.86 10.29
CA GLN A 93 6.01 -14.83 11.13
C GLN A 93 5.75 -14.35 12.56
N ASN A 94 6.56 -13.39 13.05
CA ASN A 94 6.71 -13.16 14.49
C ASN A 94 6.38 -11.73 14.95
N GLN A 95 5.99 -10.83 14.04
CA GLN A 95 5.72 -9.43 14.39
C GLN A 95 4.32 -8.99 13.96
N ARG A 96 3.64 -8.25 14.84
CA ARG A 96 2.39 -7.57 14.56
C ARG A 96 2.47 -6.11 14.95
N MET A 97 2.06 -5.22 14.07
CA MET A 97 1.84 -3.81 14.38
C MET A 97 0.34 -3.52 14.38
N THR A 98 -0.11 -2.78 15.39
CA THR A 98 -1.48 -2.27 15.46
C THR A 98 -1.49 -0.81 15.01
N GLY A 99 -2.34 -0.53 14.04
CA GLY A 99 -2.50 0.78 13.44
C GLY A 99 -3.98 1.15 13.26
N GLU A 100 -4.20 2.27 12.58
CA GLU A 100 -5.52 2.84 12.33
C GLU A 100 -5.55 3.54 10.97
N VAL A 101 -6.74 3.68 10.40
CA VAL A 101 -6.96 4.46 9.19
C VAL A 101 -7.28 5.90 9.56
N LYS A 102 -6.54 6.84 8.98
CA LYS A 102 -6.78 8.28 9.14
C LYS A 102 -7.12 8.94 7.82
N LYS A 103 -8.13 9.82 7.86
CA LYS A 103 -8.38 10.79 6.79
C LYS A 103 -7.28 11.83 6.78
N LEU A 104 -6.73 12.11 5.61
CA LEU A 104 -5.74 13.16 5.44
C LEU A 104 -6.44 14.53 5.51
N PRO A 105 -5.93 15.50 6.31
CA PRO A 105 -6.48 16.85 6.34
C PRO A 105 -6.45 17.53 4.96
N LYS A 106 -5.41 17.24 4.18
CA LYS A 106 -5.26 17.64 2.79
C LYS A 106 -4.96 16.40 1.95
N PRO A 107 -5.71 16.14 0.86
CA PRO A 107 -5.38 15.03 -0.04
C PRO A 107 -3.95 15.14 -0.57
N MET A 108 -3.31 13.99 -0.78
CA MET A 108 -1.95 13.91 -1.31
C MET A 108 -1.99 13.48 -2.78
N GLY A 109 -1.37 14.25 -3.65
CA GLY A 109 -1.15 13.88 -5.05
C GLY A 109 0.09 13.01 -5.18
N VAL A 110 -0.05 11.85 -5.81
CA VAL A 110 1.06 10.97 -6.20
C VAL A 110 1.43 11.31 -7.63
N MET A 111 2.71 11.60 -7.88
CA MET A 111 3.21 11.94 -9.20
C MET A 111 4.30 10.96 -9.62
N ARG A 112 4.36 10.66 -10.91
CA ARG A 112 5.39 9.82 -11.51
C ARG A 112 6.18 10.65 -12.54
N LYS A 113 7.49 10.50 -12.53
CA LYS A 113 8.34 10.99 -13.63
C LYS A 113 8.09 10.15 -14.87
N LYS A 114 7.80 10.82 -15.98
CA LYS A 114 7.70 10.22 -17.31
C LYS A 114 8.98 10.56 -18.07
N ALA A 115 9.56 9.58 -18.74
CA ALA A 115 10.62 9.84 -19.70
C ALA A 115 9.99 10.62 -20.87
N GLY A 116 10.43 11.86 -21.09
CA GLY A 116 9.96 12.67 -22.23
C GLY A 116 10.28 11.98 -23.55
N LEU A 117 9.48 12.26 -24.58
CA LEU A 117 9.73 11.76 -25.94
C LEU A 117 11.04 12.30 -26.53
N GLU A 118 11.53 13.43 -26.03
CA GLU A 118 12.82 14.00 -26.41
C GLU A 118 13.83 13.81 -25.27
N SER A 119 15.00 13.27 -25.61
CA SER A 119 16.11 13.01 -24.68
C SER A 119 16.48 14.27 -23.90
N GLY A 120 16.06 14.33 -22.63
CA GLY A 120 16.45 15.38 -21.68
C GLY A 120 15.31 16.19 -21.08
N LEU A 121 14.08 16.07 -21.59
CA LEU A 121 12.91 16.72 -20.98
C LEU A 121 12.23 15.77 -19.98
N GLU A 122 12.40 16.04 -18.68
CA GLU A 122 11.61 15.37 -17.65
C GLU A 122 10.17 15.90 -17.66
N GLU A 123 9.18 15.01 -17.63
CA GLU A 123 7.77 15.36 -17.46
C GLU A 123 7.22 14.70 -16.18
N LEU A 124 6.19 15.30 -15.58
CA LEU A 124 5.49 14.72 -14.44
C LEU A 124 4.06 14.35 -14.82
N GLU A 125 3.57 13.23 -14.29
CA GLU A 125 2.18 12.80 -14.45
C GLU A 125 1.56 12.56 -13.07
N ILE A 126 0.34 13.06 -12.86
CA ILE A 126 -0.46 12.72 -11.68
C ILE A 126 -0.96 11.29 -11.82
N VAL A 127 -0.55 10.42 -10.90
CA VAL A 127 -0.95 8.99 -10.89
C VAL A 127 -2.07 8.75 -9.91
N ASP A 128 -2.14 9.46 -8.78
CA ASP A 128 -3.19 9.18 -7.81
C ASP A 128 -3.49 10.36 -6.89
N VAL A 129 -4.67 10.33 -6.28
CA VAL A 129 -5.05 11.26 -5.20
C VAL A 129 -5.46 10.47 -3.97
N VAL A 130 -4.57 10.44 -2.99
CA VAL A 130 -4.77 9.74 -1.74
C VAL A 130 -5.54 10.61 -0.75
N ARG A 131 -6.61 10.06 -0.17
CA ARG A 131 -7.45 10.76 0.83
C ARG A 131 -7.37 10.15 2.24
N HIS A 132 -6.94 8.90 2.33
CA HIS A 132 -6.79 8.17 3.58
C HIS A 132 -5.44 7.46 3.62
N LYS A 133 -4.88 7.31 4.82
CA LYS A 133 -3.66 6.52 5.07
C LYS A 133 -3.90 5.53 6.20
N ILE A 134 -3.18 4.41 6.17
CA ILE A 134 -3.07 3.47 7.28
C ILE A 134 -1.81 3.81 8.05
N VAL A 135 -1.92 4.14 9.34
CA VAL A 135 -0.79 4.58 10.15
C VAL A 135 -0.44 3.55 11.21
N PHE A 136 0.83 3.18 11.28
CA PHE A 136 1.41 2.32 12.31
C PHE A 136 2.48 3.13 13.08
N SER A 137 2.08 3.75 14.19
CA SER A 137 2.95 4.57 15.05
C SER A 137 3.54 3.82 16.25
N ASN A 138 2.96 2.66 16.58
CA ASN A 138 3.33 1.89 17.77
C ASN A 138 4.44 0.87 17.46
N ARG A 139 5.19 0.47 18.49
CA ARG A 139 6.21 -0.56 18.36
C ARG A 139 5.59 -1.91 17.95
N PRO A 140 6.29 -2.72 17.14
CA PRO A 140 5.84 -4.08 16.84
C PRO A 140 5.71 -4.92 18.12
N GLU A 141 4.63 -5.68 18.20
CA GLU A 141 4.38 -6.68 19.22
C GLU A 141 4.81 -8.07 18.72
N PRO A 142 5.44 -8.90 19.56
CA PRO A 142 5.74 -10.28 19.20
C PRO A 142 4.44 -11.10 19.09
N VAL A 143 4.38 -11.99 18.10
CA VAL A 143 3.27 -12.95 17.93
C VAL A 143 3.81 -14.37 17.77
N ASN A 144 3.06 -15.34 18.29
CA ASN A 144 3.29 -16.76 18.03
C ASN A 144 2.28 -17.22 16.97
N GLU A 145 2.71 -18.06 16.02
CA GLU A 145 1.88 -18.56 14.91
C GLU A 145 0.55 -19.16 15.38
N SER A 146 0.53 -19.83 16.54
CA SER A 146 -0.66 -20.44 17.14
C SER A 146 -1.76 -19.42 17.48
N ARG A 147 -1.43 -18.16 17.76
CA ARG A 147 -2.41 -17.11 18.06
C ARG A 147 -2.99 -16.47 16.78
N VAL A 148 -2.21 -16.50 15.70
CA VAL A 148 -2.54 -15.84 14.42
C VAL A 148 -3.62 -16.60 13.65
N LEU A 149 -3.65 -17.94 13.78
CA LEU A 149 -4.70 -18.78 13.19
C LEU A 149 -6.03 -18.66 13.95
N ASN A 150 -5.99 -18.54 15.28
CA ASN A 150 -7.19 -18.47 16.11
C ASN A 150 -7.96 -17.14 15.95
N GLU A 151 -7.28 -16.00 15.77
CA GLU A 151 -7.95 -14.71 15.47
C GLU A 151 -8.66 -14.69 14.10
N VAL A 152 -8.28 -15.59 13.18
CA VAL A 152 -8.92 -15.75 11.86
C VAL A 152 -10.04 -16.81 11.91
N ALA A 153 -9.90 -17.82 12.76
CA ALA A 153 -10.82 -18.95 12.88
C ALA A 153 -12.04 -18.70 13.79
N GLU A 154 -12.04 -17.67 14.64
CA GLU A 154 -13.24 -17.22 15.38
C GLU A 154 -14.23 -16.41 14.50
N ARG A 155 -14.24 -16.65 13.18
CA ARG A 155 -15.21 -16.11 12.23
C ARG A 155 -16.13 -17.19 11.70
#